data_AF-A0A1V2A4D3-F1
#
_entry.id   AF-A0A1V2A4D3-F1
#
_cell.length_a   1.000
_cell.length_b   1.000
_cell.length_c   1.000
_cell.angle_alpha   90.00
_cell.angle_beta   90.00
_cell.angle_gamma   90.00
#
_symmetry.space_group_name_H-M   'P 1'
#
loop_
_entity.id
_entity.type
_entity.pdbx_description
1 polymer ?
#
loop_
_entity_poly.entity_id
_entity_poly.type
_entity_poly.pdbx_seq_one_letter_code
_entity_poly.pdbx_strand_id
1 'polypeptide(L)'
;MTDNRQINGNFAVDSSLIRNGEGGASWASPVHFCNRCGHSMIDPRSFIVEYWSSEQSVYFCWCHSCGFRWELTEMKNITAMELEEGEECS
;
A
#
# COMPACT_ATOMS: atom_id res chain seq x y z
N MET A 1 23.18 -31.58 -27.98
CA MET A 1 23.14 -32.36 -26.72
C MET A 1 22.66 -31.43 -25.64
N THR A 2 21.36 -31.49 -25.37
CA THR A 2 20.65 -30.75 -24.33
C THR A 2 20.94 -31.43 -22.98
N ASP A 3 21.23 -30.68 -21.93
CA ASP A 3 21.01 -31.18 -20.58
C ASP A 3 20.38 -30.10 -19.70
N ASN A 4 19.21 -30.48 -19.18
CA ASN A 4 18.32 -29.72 -18.33
C ASN A 4 18.82 -29.79 -16.90
N ARG A 5 19.03 -28.64 -16.24
CA ARG A 5 19.06 -28.60 -14.78
C ARG A 5 17.83 -27.90 -14.22
N GLN A 6 16.82 -28.73 -13.95
CA GLN A 6 15.69 -28.42 -13.10
C GLN A 6 16.20 -27.97 -11.73
N ILE A 7 15.76 -26.80 -11.26
CA ILE A 7 15.87 -26.39 -9.86
C ILE A 7 14.46 -26.42 -9.29
N ASN A 8 14.01 -27.62 -8.92
CA ASN A 8 12.91 -27.81 -7.99
C ASN A 8 13.53 -27.92 -6.60
N GLY A 9 13.33 -26.91 -5.76
CA GLY A 9 13.75 -26.91 -4.36
C GLY A 9 12.88 -25.95 -3.60
N ASN A 10 11.84 -26.49 -2.98
CA ASN A 10 10.88 -25.81 -2.12
C ASN A 10 11.59 -24.92 -1.09
N PHE A 11 11.55 -23.61 -1.29
CA PHE A 11 11.73 -22.67 -0.19
C PHE A 11 10.43 -22.67 0.60
N ALA A 12 10.32 -23.62 1.54
CA ALA A 12 9.35 -23.53 2.60
C ALA A 12 9.64 -22.24 3.38
N VAL A 13 8.95 -21.17 3.03
CA VAL A 13 8.88 -19.98 3.88
C VAL A 13 8.20 -20.46 5.16
N ASP A 14 8.94 -20.32 6.26
CA ASP A 14 8.49 -20.64 7.60
C ASP A 14 7.19 -19.88 7.91
N SER A 15 6.05 -20.58 7.88
CA SER A 15 4.73 -20.02 8.14
C SER A 15 4.55 -19.49 9.57
N SER A 16 5.55 -19.66 10.45
CA SER A 16 5.53 -19.17 11.84
C SER A 16 5.72 -17.66 11.95
N LEU A 17 6.11 -16.97 10.88
CA LEU A 17 6.21 -15.50 10.87
C LEU A 17 4.89 -14.79 10.54
N ILE A 18 3.82 -15.53 10.22
CA ILE A 18 2.48 -14.95 10.13
C ILE A 18 1.98 -14.70 11.55
N ARG A 19 2.34 -13.53 12.09
CA ARG A 19 1.81 -13.01 13.35
C ARG A 19 0.30 -12.86 13.18
N ASN A 20 -0.48 -13.75 13.82
CA ASN A 20 -1.90 -13.54 14.05
C ASN A 20 -2.03 -12.32 14.98
N GLY A 21 -2.12 -11.14 14.37
CA GLY A 21 -2.32 -9.88 15.07
C GLY A 21 -3.80 -9.68 15.35
N GLU A 22 -4.24 -10.10 16.53
CA GLU A 22 -5.46 -9.62 17.15
C GLU A 22 -5.20 -8.17 17.63
N GLY A 23 -5.95 -7.20 17.09
CA GLY A 23 -5.91 -5.80 17.53
C GLY A 23 -4.80 -4.94 16.90
N GLY A 24 -5.06 -4.38 15.73
CA GLY A 24 -4.23 -3.36 15.10
C GLY A 24 -5.06 -2.63 14.06
N ALA A 25 -4.85 -1.33 13.88
CA ALA A 25 -5.53 -0.53 12.85
C ALA A 25 -5.60 -1.28 11.51
N SER A 26 -6.56 -0.95 10.66
CA SER A 26 -6.68 -1.54 9.32
C SER A 26 -5.40 -1.28 8.51
N TRP A 27 -4.37 -2.15 8.65
CA TRP A 27 -3.05 -2.05 7.99
C TRP A 27 -3.08 -2.60 6.56
N ALA A 28 -4.29 -2.83 6.01
CA ALA A 28 -4.42 -3.14 4.61
C ALA A 28 -4.11 -1.85 3.83
N SER A 29 -2.94 -1.80 3.18
CA SER A 29 -2.62 -0.74 2.24
C SER A 29 -3.76 -0.60 1.21
N PRO A 30 -4.17 0.61 0.83
CA PRO A 30 -5.23 0.82 -0.16
C PRO A 30 -4.86 0.31 -1.56
N VAL A 31 -3.60 -0.07 -1.78
CA VAL A 31 -3.08 -0.47 -3.10
C VAL A 31 -3.17 -1.99 -3.27
N HIS A 32 -4.16 -2.45 -4.05
CA HIS A 32 -4.34 -3.87 -4.37
C HIS A 32 -3.76 -4.28 -5.73
N PHE A 33 -3.67 -3.35 -6.68
CA PHE A 33 -3.24 -3.63 -8.06
C PHE A 33 -2.24 -2.59 -8.56
N CYS A 34 -1.36 -3.01 -9.47
CA CYS A 34 -0.46 -2.11 -10.16
C CYS A 34 -1.24 -1.20 -11.12
N ASN A 35 -1.09 0.11 -10.97
CA ASN A 35 -1.70 1.12 -11.83
C ASN A 35 -1.23 1.09 -13.29
N ARG A 36 -0.13 0.39 -13.61
CA ARG A 36 0.38 0.24 -14.97
C ARG A 36 -0.04 -1.06 -15.64
N CYS A 37 0.19 -2.21 -15.01
CA CYS A 37 -0.03 -3.52 -15.64
C CYS A 37 -1.22 -4.31 -15.06
N GLY A 38 -1.88 -3.81 -14.02
CA GLY A 38 -2.99 -4.50 -13.35
C GLY A 38 -2.59 -5.72 -12.52
N HIS A 39 -1.30 -6.04 -12.43
CA HIS A 39 -0.83 -7.16 -11.61
C HIS A 39 -1.13 -6.93 -10.11
N SER A 40 -1.44 -8.01 -9.40
CA SER A 40 -1.73 -7.94 -7.96
C SER A 40 -0.51 -7.47 -7.17
N MET A 41 -0.71 -6.52 -6.27
CA MET A 41 0.32 -6.01 -5.36
C MET A 41 0.41 -6.81 -4.05
N ILE A 42 -0.46 -7.80 -3.87
CA ILE A 42 -0.42 -8.75 -2.73
C ILE A 42 0.69 -9.81 -2.94
N ASP A 43 1.21 -9.97 -4.16
CA ASP A 43 2.36 -10.85 -4.42
C ASP A 43 3.55 -10.41 -3.56
N PRO A 44 4.16 -11.30 -2.76
CA PRO A 44 5.23 -10.96 -1.82
C PRO A 44 6.53 -10.49 -2.50
N ARG A 45 6.64 -10.66 -3.83
CA ARG A 45 7.75 -10.10 -4.61
C ARG A 45 7.54 -8.63 -4.95
N SER A 46 6.30 -8.15 -4.94
CA SER A 46 6.01 -6.71 -4.97
C SER A 46 6.05 -6.18 -3.55
N PHE A 47 6.28 -4.89 -3.37
CA PHE A 47 6.24 -4.29 -2.03
C PHE A 47 5.61 -2.92 -2.04
N ILE A 48 4.99 -2.60 -0.91
CA ILE A 48 4.40 -1.30 -0.61
C ILE A 48 4.98 -0.87 0.73
N VAL A 49 5.54 0.34 0.77
CA VAL A 49 6.07 0.93 2.00
C VAL A 49 5.28 2.20 2.29
N GLU A 50 4.61 2.22 3.43
CA GLU A 50 4.00 3.43 3.95
C GLU A 50 5.06 4.27 4.68
N TYR A 51 5.06 5.58 4.39
CA TYR A 51 5.81 6.58 5.13
C TYR A 51 4.97 7.83 5.29
N TRP A 52 5.34 8.64 6.28
CA TRP A 52 4.56 9.81 6.68
C TRP A 52 5.34 11.06 6.26
N SER A 53 4.66 11.96 5.57
CA SER A 53 5.20 13.27 5.20
C SER A 53 4.26 14.35 5.70
N SER A 54 4.69 15.09 6.72
CA SER A 54 3.84 16.06 7.43
C SER A 54 2.56 15.41 7.98
N GLU A 55 1.39 15.76 7.42
CA GLU A 55 0.07 15.22 7.82
C GLU A 55 -0.49 14.22 6.81
N GLN A 56 0.33 13.78 5.84
CA GLN A 56 -0.08 12.91 4.74
C GLN A 56 0.55 11.52 4.89
N SER A 57 -0.27 10.49 4.73
CA SER A 57 0.20 9.12 4.50
C SER A 57 0.60 8.97 3.04
N VAL A 58 1.81 8.47 2.80
CA VAL A 58 2.34 8.23 1.46
C VAL A 58 2.75 6.77 1.32
N TYR A 59 2.40 6.15 0.20
CA TYR A 59 2.68 4.76 -0.10
C TYR A 59 3.61 4.68 -1.31
N PHE A 60 4.86 4.27 -1.09
CA PHE A 60 5.77 3.94 -2.16
C PHE A 60 5.50 2.51 -2.64
N CYS A 61 5.22 2.36 -3.93
CA CYS A 61 4.80 1.10 -4.53
C CYS A 61 5.81 0.64 -5.60
N TRP A 62 6.20 -0.63 -5.54
CA TRP A 62 6.99 -1.27 -6.59
C TRP A 62 6.37 -2.59 -7.06
N CYS A 63 6.12 -2.69 -8.35
CA CYS A 63 5.57 -3.90 -8.97
C CYS A 63 6.70 -4.79 -9.50
N HIS A 64 6.78 -6.02 -9.01
CA HIS A 64 7.71 -7.03 -9.52
C HIS A 64 7.44 -7.40 -10.98
N SER A 65 6.17 -7.46 -11.41
CA SER A 65 5.80 -7.98 -12.73
C SER A 65 6.23 -7.07 -13.88
N CYS A 66 6.10 -5.75 -13.75
CA CYS A 66 6.45 -4.79 -14.81
C CYS A 66 7.59 -3.84 -14.42
N GLY A 67 8.10 -3.93 -13.19
CA GLY A 67 9.15 -3.06 -12.66
C GLY A 67 8.70 -1.62 -12.36
N PHE A 68 7.41 -1.30 -12.52
CA PHE A 68 6.90 0.05 -12.36
C PHE A 68 6.94 0.52 -10.91
N ARG A 69 7.23 1.81 -10.73
CA ARG A 69 7.39 2.50 -9.46
C ARG A 69 6.48 3.71 -9.44
N TRP A 70 5.75 3.91 -8.36
CA TRP A 70 4.93 5.09 -8.15
C TRP A 70 4.71 5.35 -6.67
N GLU A 71 4.23 6.55 -6.38
CA GLU A 71 3.82 6.96 -5.04
C GLU A 71 2.33 7.26 -5.05
N LEU A 72 1.65 6.93 -3.95
CA LEU A 72 0.26 7.27 -3.70
C LEU A 72 0.21 8.08 -2.40
N THR A 73 -0.31 9.30 -2.48
CA THR A 73 -0.45 10.20 -1.32
C THR A 73 -1.92 10.30 -0.94
N GLU A 74 -2.26 9.95 0.29
CA GLU A 74 -3.58 10.20 0.84
C GLU A 74 -3.69 11.66 1.31
N MET A 75 -4.62 12.41 0.71
CA MET A 75 -4.92 13.78 1.09
C MET A 75 -6.26 13.84 1.84
N LYS A 76 -6.25 14.44 3.03
CA LYS A 76 -7.47 14.80 3.76
C LYS A 76 -7.83 16.24 3.44
N ASN A 77 -8.93 16.44 2.71
CA ASN A 77 -9.47 17.78 2.47
C ASN A 77 -10.41 18.15 3.62
N ILE A 78 -10.16 19.31 4.25
CA ILE A 78 -11.06 19.89 5.25
C ILE A 78 -11.77 21.07 4.58
N THR A 79 -13.09 20.97 4.45
CA THR A 79 -13.93 22.08 3.96
C THR A 79 -14.59 22.72 5.17
N ALA A 80 -14.11 23.89 5.60
CA ALA A 80 -14.79 24.70 6.61
C ALA A 80 -15.83 25.59 5.93
N MET A 81 -17.04 25.63 6.47
CA MET A 81 -18.05 26.62 6.12
C MET A 81 -17.91 27.83 7.05
N GLU A 82 -17.84 29.04 6.50
CA GLU A 82 -17.94 30.26 7.28
C GLU A 82 -19.35 30.31 7.89
N LEU A 83 -19.43 30.38 9.23
CA LEU A 83 -20.70 30.63 9.92
C LEU A 83 -20.94 32.13 9.88
N GLU A 84 -22.03 32.56 9.25
CA GLU A 84 -22.49 33.95 9.35
C GLU A 84 -22.86 34.22 10.82
N GLU A 85 -22.04 35.04 11.50
CA GLU A 85 -22.39 35.60 12.79
C GLU A 85 -23.57 36.55 12.58
N GLY A 86 -24.79 36.06 12.83
CA GLY A 86 -26.00 36.88 12.77
C GLY A 86 -25.87 38.06 13.72
N GLU A 87 -25.81 39.27 13.15
CA GLU A 87 -25.78 40.51 13.90
C GLU A 87 -27.01 40.60 14.83
N GLU A 88 -26.76 40.61 16.14
CA GLU A 88 -27.76 40.96 17.16
C GLU A 88 -28.20 42.43 16.94
N CYS A 89 -29.32 42.62 16.25
CA CYS A 89 -29.96 43.92 16.14
C CYS A 89 -30.64 44.26 17.48
N SER A 90 -29.94 45.01 18.33
CA SER A 90 -30.49 45.66 19.54
C SER A 90 -31.27 46.92 19.20
#